data_AF-A0A1C6KE99-F1
#
_entry.id   AF-A0A1C6KE99-F1
#
_cell.length_a   1.000
_cell.length_b   1.000
_cell.length_c   1.000
_cell.angle_alpha   90.00
_cell.angle_beta   90.00
_cell.angle_gamma   90.00
#
_symmetry.space_group_name_H-M   'P 1'
#
loop_
_entity.id
_entity.type
_entity.pdbx_description
1 polymer ?
#
loop_
_entity_poly.entity_id
_entity_poly.type
_entity_poly.pdbx_seq_one_letter_code
_entity_poly.pdbx_strand_id
1 'polypeptide(L)'
;MTILEAVLSLAGFTGSSIAGGLTWDILKHSGAKIIRSFKSRFASGEKKRFSGEEECEEFLKELAEKTPNSRKNPYKDVKIIYEDYAQNPDEDFIAEFQQWIEASKISFEQMRDGNVQPVSVRIGHQENTGSGTIVNAGIINHNYR
;
A
#
# COMPACT_ATOMS: atom_id res chain seq x y z
N MET A 1 3.80 -6.51 -8.35
CA MET A 1 4.42 -7.02 -7.12
C MET A 1 5.72 -6.29 -6.90
N THR A 2 5.60 -5.15 -6.23
CA THR A 2 6.68 -4.28 -5.78
C THR A 2 7.33 -4.88 -4.53
N ILE A 3 8.44 -4.28 -4.07
CA ILE A 3 9.11 -4.73 -2.84
C ILE A 3 8.16 -4.62 -1.65
N LEU A 4 7.43 -3.51 -1.54
CA LEU A 4 6.45 -3.28 -0.47
C LEU A 4 5.33 -4.32 -0.50
N GLU A 5 4.80 -4.65 -1.69
CA GLU A 5 3.79 -5.71 -1.84
C GLU A 5 4.32 -7.08 -1.39
N ALA A 6 5.57 -7.40 -1.72
CA ALA A 6 6.20 -8.66 -1.31
C ALA A 6 6.45 -8.72 0.21
N VAL A 7 6.87 -7.61 0.82
CA VAL A 7 7.01 -7.50 2.29
C VAL A 7 5.68 -7.72 2.98
N LEU A 8 4.62 -7.04 2.55
CA LEU A 8 3.29 -7.18 3.12
C LEU A 8 2.76 -8.61 2.95
N SER A 9 3.00 -9.23 1.79
CA SER A 9 2.64 -10.64 1.58
C SER A 9 3.33 -11.57 2.57
N LEU A 10 4.63 -11.38 2.84
CA LEU A 10 5.37 -12.19 3.83
C LEU A 10 4.92 -11.93 5.27
N ALA A 11 4.53 -10.70 5.60
CA ALA A 11 3.99 -10.36 6.92
C ALA A 11 2.55 -10.87 7.14
N GLY A 12 2.02 -11.70 6.24
CA GLY A 12 0.74 -12.36 6.43
C GLY A 12 -0.47 -11.49 6.07
N PHE A 13 -0.31 -10.43 5.27
CA PHE A 13 -1.41 -9.61 4.72
C PHE A 13 -2.16 -10.35 3.59
N THR A 14 -2.50 -11.62 3.83
CA THR A 14 -2.99 -12.63 2.88
C THR A 14 -4.46 -12.47 2.49
N GLY A 15 -5.08 -11.33 2.79
CA GLY A 15 -6.35 -10.90 2.19
C GLY A 15 -6.15 -10.26 0.82
N SER A 16 -5.59 -11.02 -0.13
CA SER A 16 -5.40 -10.91 -1.60
C SER A 16 -5.53 -9.59 -2.40
N SER A 17 -5.79 -8.41 -1.84
CA SER A 17 -5.98 -7.17 -2.62
C SER A 17 -5.00 -6.03 -2.29
N ILE A 18 -4.25 -6.10 -1.18
CA ILE A 18 -3.22 -5.08 -0.87
C ILE A 18 -1.92 -5.37 -1.61
N ALA A 19 -1.56 -6.64 -1.77
CA ALA A 19 -0.33 -7.06 -2.47
C ALA A 19 -0.45 -7.03 -4.02
N GLY A 20 -1.61 -6.63 -4.54
CA GLY A 20 -1.88 -6.52 -5.97
C GLY A 20 -2.48 -5.15 -6.30
N GLY A 21 -1.61 -4.18 -6.55
CA GLY A 21 -1.98 -2.81 -6.94
C GLY A 21 -1.49 -1.72 -5.99
N LEU A 22 -0.71 -2.02 -4.95
CA LEU A 22 -0.18 -0.98 -4.06
C LEU A 22 0.95 -0.21 -4.77
N THR A 23 0.60 0.94 -5.33
CA THR A 23 1.53 1.91 -5.93
C THR A 23 1.82 3.05 -4.98
N TRP A 24 2.88 3.81 -5.26
CA TRP A 24 3.19 5.04 -4.52
C TRP A 24 2.04 6.04 -4.52
N ASP A 25 1.32 6.20 -5.64
CA ASP A 25 0.18 7.14 -5.70
C ASP A 25 -0.97 6.71 -4.78
N ILE A 26 -1.27 5.40 -4.71
CA ILE A 26 -2.27 4.90 -3.76
C ILE A 26 -1.80 5.12 -2.32
N LEU A 27 -0.52 4.87 -2.03
CA LEU A 27 0.04 5.07 -0.70
C LEU A 27 0.00 6.55 -0.28
N LYS A 28 0.30 7.49 -1.19
CA LYS A 28 0.17 8.93 -0.94
C LYS A 28 -1.28 9.35 -0.71
N HIS A 29 -2.20 8.87 -1.54
CA HIS A 29 -3.59 9.36 -1.53
C HIS A 29 -4.40 8.77 -0.37
N SER A 30 -4.26 7.46 -0.12
CA SER A 30 -5.08 6.72 0.83
C SER A 30 -4.29 6.25 2.07
N GLY A 31 -2.95 6.35 2.04
CA GLY A 31 -2.05 5.83 3.08
C GLY A 31 -1.38 6.91 3.94
N ALA A 32 -1.95 8.11 4.04
CA ALA A 32 -1.37 9.21 4.82
C ALA A 32 -1.00 8.83 6.27
N LYS A 33 -1.81 7.97 6.91
CA LYS A 33 -1.52 7.45 8.27
C LYS A 33 -0.29 6.53 8.31
N ILE A 34 -0.09 5.72 7.26
CA ILE A 34 1.06 4.82 7.09
C ILE A 34 2.32 5.65 6.86
N ILE A 35 2.28 6.63 5.95
CA ILE A 35 3.42 7.51 5.67
C ILE A 35 3.80 8.29 6.93
N ARG A 36 2.82 8.87 7.64
CA ARG A 36 3.06 9.61 8.88
C ARG A 36 3.67 8.71 9.97
N SER A 37 3.16 7.48 10.15
CA SER A 37 3.71 6.57 11.17
C SER A 37 5.16 6.17 10.84
N PHE A 38 5.47 5.95 9.56
CA PHE A 38 6.82 5.67 9.10
C PHE A 38 7.77 6.82 9.41
N LYS A 39 7.43 8.04 8.97
CA LYS A 39 8.21 9.25 9.23
C LYS A 39 8.44 9.48 10.72
N SER A 40 7.39 9.39 11.53
CA SER A 40 7.49 9.56 12.98
C SER A 40 8.45 8.57 13.62
N ARG A 41 8.53 7.34 13.10
CA ARG A 41 9.39 6.30 13.64
C ARG A 41 10.83 6.42 13.17
N PHE A 42 11.05 6.77 11.90
CA PHE A 42 12.37 6.66 11.27
C PHE A 42 13.07 7.99 10.99
N ALA A 43 12.35 9.12 10.87
CA ALA A 43 12.95 10.46 10.75
C ALA A 43 12.98 11.23 12.08
N SER A 44 12.01 10.98 12.96
CA SER A 44 11.85 11.70 14.24
C SER A 44 11.98 10.80 15.47
N GLY A 45 12.25 9.51 15.28
CA GLY A 45 12.46 8.56 16.37
C GLY A 45 13.83 8.71 17.04
N GLU A 46 13.99 8.02 18.17
CA GLU A 46 15.19 8.09 19.02
C GLU A 46 16.49 7.74 18.29
N LYS A 47 16.46 6.73 17.42
CA LYS A 47 17.60 6.28 16.62
C LYS A 47 17.72 6.96 15.25
N LYS A 48 16.94 8.01 14.95
CA LYS A 48 16.86 8.76 13.68
C LYS A 48 17.60 8.09 12.50
N ARG A 49 16.88 7.27 11.73
CA ARG A 49 17.43 6.43 10.65
C ARG A 49 17.61 7.17 9.33
N PHE A 50 16.86 8.25 9.13
CA PHE A 50 16.92 9.12 7.95
C PHE A 50 17.19 10.56 8.36
N SER A 51 17.82 11.34 7.48
CA SER A 51 18.15 12.75 7.70
C SER A 51 16.90 13.62 7.92
N GLY A 52 15.78 13.23 7.32
CA GLY A 52 14.50 13.94 7.44
C GLY A 52 13.32 13.17 6.82
N GLU A 53 12.16 13.82 6.83
CA GLU A 53 10.93 13.22 6.30
C GLU A 53 10.94 12.99 4.79
N GLU A 54 11.70 13.79 4.03
CA GLU A 54 11.79 13.69 2.57
C GLU A 54 12.46 12.38 2.14
N GLU A 55 13.58 12.02 2.77
CA GLU A 55 14.25 10.74 2.51
C GLU A 55 13.36 9.54 2.89
N CYS A 56 12.56 9.66 3.97
CA CYS A 56 11.58 8.64 4.32
C CYS A 56 10.52 8.44 3.22
N GLU A 57 10.06 9.51 2.56
CA GLU A 57 9.09 9.41 1.47
C GLU A 57 9.70 8.79 0.23
N GLU A 58 10.89 9.24 -0.19
CA GLU A 58 11.58 8.66 -1.34
C GLU A 58 11.91 7.18 -1.10
N PHE A 59 12.32 6.82 0.11
CA PHE A 59 12.51 5.41 0.49
C PHE A 59 11.21 4.60 0.33
N LEU A 60 10.09 5.06 0.89
CA LEU A 60 8.79 4.36 0.76
C LEU A 60 8.32 4.27 -0.69
N LYS A 61 8.54 5.32 -1.47
CA LYS A 61 8.25 5.37 -2.90
C LYS A 61 9.05 4.32 -3.65
N GLU A 62 10.36 4.22 -3.40
CA GLU A 62 11.18 3.19 -4.03
C GLU A 62 10.68 1.79 -3.71
N LEU A 63 10.31 1.51 -2.46
CA LEU A 63 9.72 0.21 -2.09
C LEU A 63 8.40 -0.05 -2.83
N ALA A 64 7.60 0.99 -3.06
CA ALA A 64 6.31 0.92 -3.74
C ALA A 64 6.40 0.94 -5.29
N GLU A 65 7.57 1.18 -5.87
CA GLU A 65 7.77 1.25 -7.33
C GLU A 65 8.71 0.16 -7.85
N LYS A 66 9.76 -0.18 -7.09
CA LYS A 66 10.77 -1.17 -7.51
C LYS A 66 10.24 -2.60 -7.34
N THR A 67 10.67 -3.47 -8.25
CA THR A 67 10.40 -4.92 -8.18
C THR A 67 11.50 -5.60 -7.36
N PRO A 68 11.17 -6.55 -6.45
CA PRO A 68 12.18 -7.23 -5.66
C PRO A 68 13.08 -8.09 -6.55
N ASN A 69 14.39 -8.14 -6.25
CA ASN A 69 15.33 -9.03 -6.92
C ASN A 69 15.01 -10.49 -6.60
N SER A 70 14.43 -10.76 -5.42
CA SER A 70 13.95 -12.10 -5.05
C SER A 70 12.70 -12.04 -4.19
N ARG A 71 11.62 -12.65 -4.67
CA ARG A 71 10.36 -12.78 -3.91
C ARG A 71 10.50 -13.60 -2.62
N LYS A 72 11.54 -14.42 -2.50
CA LYS A 72 11.78 -15.24 -1.30
C LYS A 72 12.36 -14.44 -0.15
N ASN A 73 12.97 -13.28 -0.42
CA ASN A 73 13.59 -12.45 0.60
C ASN A 73 13.56 -10.95 0.24
N PRO A 74 12.37 -10.33 0.20
CA PRO A 74 12.21 -8.92 -0.14
C PRO A 74 12.85 -7.99 0.92
N TYR A 75 13.06 -8.46 2.16
CA TYR A 75 13.77 -7.69 3.18
C TYR A 75 15.25 -7.45 2.82
N LYS A 76 15.85 -8.29 1.97
CA LYS A 76 17.19 -8.02 1.43
C LYS A 76 17.17 -6.79 0.52
N ASP A 77 16.14 -6.67 -0.32
CA ASP A 77 15.98 -5.51 -1.20
C ASP A 77 15.68 -4.23 -0.39
N VAL A 78 14.87 -4.34 0.66
CA VAL A 78 14.63 -3.25 1.64
C VAL A 78 15.94 -2.79 2.27
N LYS A 79 16.82 -3.72 2.67
CA LYS A 79 18.12 -3.41 3.28
C LYS A 79 19.03 -2.68 2.30
N ILE A 80 19.15 -3.19 1.07
CA ILE A 80 19.98 -2.57 0.02
C ILE A 80 19.53 -1.13 -0.24
N ILE A 81 18.21 -0.92 -0.40
CA ILE A 81 17.66 0.42 -0.61
C ILE A 81 17.96 1.31 0.60
N TYR A 82 17.79 0.82 1.83
CA TYR A 82 18.09 1.60 3.02
C TYR A 82 19.56 2.00 3.10
N GLU A 83 20.48 1.10 2.75
CA GLU A 83 21.93 1.38 2.71
C GLU A 83 22.29 2.49 1.71
N ASP A 84 21.50 2.70 0.65
CA ASP A 84 21.70 3.81 -0.29
C ASP A 84 21.32 5.18 0.31
N TYR A 85 20.41 5.21 1.30
CA TYR A 85 20.00 6.45 1.99
C TYR A 85 20.74 6.67 3.32
N ALA A 86 21.14 5.59 3.98
CA ALA A 86 21.73 5.66 5.32
C ALA A 86 23.18 6.12 5.24
N GLN A 87 23.51 7.24 5.91
CA GLN A 87 24.91 7.63 6.11
C GLN A 87 25.68 6.61 6.97
N ASN A 88 24.99 5.95 7.91
CA ASN A 88 25.52 4.89 8.76
C ASN A 88 24.48 3.76 8.87
N PRO A 89 24.49 2.79 7.94
CA PRO A 89 23.54 1.69 7.99
C PRO A 89 23.78 0.83 9.24
N ASP A 90 22.72 0.64 10.01
CA ASP A 90 22.71 -0.19 11.21
C ASP A 90 21.93 -1.50 10.95
N GLU A 91 22.44 -2.60 11.51
CA GLU A 91 21.90 -3.94 11.35
C GLU A 91 20.48 -4.09 11.93
N ASP A 92 20.12 -3.28 12.92
CA ASP A 92 18.80 -3.33 13.56
C ASP A 92 17.66 -2.79 12.67
N PHE A 93 17.96 -2.07 11.58
CA PHE A 93 16.94 -1.39 10.77
C PHE A 93 15.86 -2.36 10.26
N ILE A 94 16.25 -3.54 9.78
CA ILE A 94 15.29 -4.51 9.24
C ILE A 94 14.35 -5.04 10.33
N ALA A 95 14.85 -5.24 11.55
CA ALA A 95 14.02 -5.66 12.67
C ALA A 95 13.01 -4.55 13.04
N GLU A 96 13.46 -3.29 13.09
CA GLU A 96 12.56 -2.15 13.34
C GLU A 96 11.53 -1.94 12.22
N PHE A 97 11.94 -2.14 10.96
CA PHE A 97 11.06 -2.08 9.80
C PHE A 97 9.99 -3.17 9.84
N GLN A 98 10.36 -4.41 10.20
CA GLN A 98 9.40 -5.50 10.40
C GLN A 98 8.39 -5.19 11.51
N GLN A 99 8.86 -4.65 12.64
CA GLN A 99 7.96 -4.21 13.73
C GLN A 99 7.03 -3.08 13.28
N TRP A 100 7.50 -2.16 12.45
CA TRP A 100 6.66 -1.11 11.89
C TRP A 100 5.59 -1.65 10.94
N ILE A 101 5.93 -2.62 10.08
CA ILE A 101 4.97 -3.29 9.20
C ILE A 101 3.86 -3.93 10.03
N GLU A 102 4.21 -4.69 11.08
CA GLU A 102 3.24 -5.34 11.96
C GLU A 102 2.36 -4.31 12.69
N ALA A 103 2.96 -3.26 13.26
CA ALA A 103 2.22 -2.20 13.93
C ALA A 103 1.31 -1.41 12.97
N SER A 104 1.67 -1.33 11.69
CA SER A 104 0.91 -0.61 10.67
C SER A 104 -0.20 -1.45 10.03
N LYS A 105 -0.34 -2.72 10.44
CA LYS A 105 -1.25 -3.69 9.83
C LYS A 105 -2.67 -3.20 9.66
N ILE A 106 -3.26 -2.70 10.75
CA ILE A 106 -4.62 -2.15 10.73
C ILE A 106 -4.74 -0.98 9.75
N SER A 107 -3.71 -0.13 9.63
CA SER A 107 -3.75 1.02 8.72
C SER A 107 -3.70 0.61 7.25
N PHE A 108 -2.91 -0.41 6.92
CA PHE A 108 -2.90 -1.02 5.59
C PHE A 108 -4.23 -1.70 5.25
N GLU A 109 -4.84 -2.40 6.22
CA GLU A 109 -6.17 -3.01 6.06
C GLU A 109 -7.28 -1.96 5.87
N GLN A 110 -7.24 -0.85 6.63
CA GLN A 110 -8.18 0.26 6.46
C GLN A 110 -8.03 0.98 5.12
N MET A 111 -6.78 1.15 4.64
CA MET A 111 -6.50 1.74 3.33
C MET A 111 -7.10 0.89 2.19
N ARG A 112 -7.13 -0.44 2.33
CA ARG A 112 -7.86 -1.34 1.42
C ARG A 112 -9.35 -1.03 1.43
N ASP A 113 -9.97 -1.03 2.61
CA ASP A 113 -11.43 -0.90 2.73
C ASP A 113 -11.93 0.46 2.23
N GLY A 114 -11.12 1.52 2.34
CA GLY A 114 -11.40 2.82 1.74
C GLY A 114 -11.28 2.89 0.21
N ASN A 115 -10.46 2.02 -0.39
CA ASN A 115 -10.28 1.93 -1.85
C ASN A 115 -11.28 0.97 -2.53
N VAL A 116 -11.92 0.08 -1.77
CA VAL A 116 -13.09 -0.69 -2.24
C VAL A 116 -14.34 0.17 -2.03
N GLN A 117 -14.43 1.31 -2.72
CA GLN A 117 -15.72 1.97 -2.83
C GLN A 117 -16.61 1.11 -3.74
N PRO A 118 -17.83 0.71 -3.32
CA PRO A 118 -18.81 0.21 -4.26
C PRO A 118 -19.08 1.33 -5.27
N VAL A 119 -18.64 1.13 -6.50
CA VAL A 119 -18.96 2.05 -7.59
C VAL A 119 -20.49 2.01 -7.76
N SER A 120 -21.17 3.04 -7.26
CA SER A 120 -22.61 3.17 -7.48
C SER A 120 -22.83 3.81 -8.84
N VAL A 121 -23.23 3.00 -9.82
CA VAL A 121 -23.64 3.50 -11.13
C VAL A 121 -25.12 3.90 -11.03
N ARG A 122 -25.39 5.21 -11.03
CA ARG A 122 -26.76 5.73 -11.11
C ARG A 122 -27.12 5.98 -12.57
N ILE A 123 -27.84 5.05 -13.18
CA ILE A 123 -28.41 5.24 -14.53
C ILE A 123 -29.71 6.05 -14.36
N GLY A 124 -29.69 7.31 -14.80
CA GLY A 124 -30.84 8.21 -14.67
C GLY A 124 -31.99 7.88 -15.63
N HIS A 125 -31.68 7.42 -16.84
CA HIS A 125 -32.65 7.00 -17.86
C HIS A 125 -31.95 6.13 -18.90
N GLN A 126 -32.61 5.07 -19.36
CA GLN A 126 -32.10 4.21 -20.43
C GLN A 126 -33.24 3.88 -21.39
N GLU A 127 -33.09 4.29 -22.64
CA GLU A 127 -34.06 4.01 -23.72
C GLU A 127 -33.42 3.18 -24.82
N ASN A 128 -34.19 2.24 -25.36
CA ASN A 128 -33.83 1.45 -26.52
C ASN A 128 -34.88 1.68 -27.60
N THR A 129 -34.47 2.28 -28.72
CA THR A 129 -35.33 2.61 -29.85
C THR A 129 -35.22 1.60 -31.01
N GLY A 130 -34.55 0.47 -30.79
CA GLY A 130 -34.39 -0.62 -31.76
C GLY A 130 -34.86 -1.98 -31.21
N SER A 131 -34.55 -3.07 -31.93
CA SER A 131 -34.94 -4.45 -31.56
C SER A 131 -33.95 -5.19 -30.65
N GLY A 132 -32.86 -4.52 -30.22
CA GLY A 132 -31.83 -5.15 -29.39
C GLY A 132 -32.28 -5.37 -27.95
N THR A 133 -31.67 -6.34 -27.25
CA THR A 133 -31.90 -6.56 -25.82
C THR A 133 -30.83 -5.86 -25.00
N ILE A 134 -31.24 -5.10 -23.98
CA ILE A 134 -30.34 -4.57 -22.96
C ILE A 134 -30.11 -5.65 -21.92
N VAL A 135 -28.84 -6.00 -21.67
CA VAL A 135 -28.44 -6.91 -20.58
C VAL A 135 -27.55 -6.15 -19.61
N ASN A 136 -28.05 -5.85 -18.41
CA ASN A 136 -27.27 -5.23 -17.34
C ASN A 136 -26.66 -6.32 -16.46
N ALA A 137 -25.40 -6.70 -16.72
CA ALA A 137 -24.68 -7.67 -15.90
C ALA A 137 -24.17 -6.99 -14.61
N GLY A 138 -24.75 -7.33 -13.45
CA GLY A 138 -24.17 -7.01 -12.14
C GLY A 138 -24.90 -5.96 -11.27
N ILE A 139 -26.10 -5.49 -11.63
CA ILE A 139 -26.86 -4.56 -10.77
C ILE A 139 -27.76 -5.35 -9.80
N ILE A 140 -27.43 -5.34 -8.50
CA ILE A 140 -28.31 -5.84 -7.43
C ILE A 140 -29.08 -4.65 -6.84
N ASN A 141 -30.35 -4.48 -7.22
CA ASN A 141 -31.21 -3.46 -6.62
C ASN A 141 -31.66 -3.88 -5.22
N HIS A 142 -31.06 -3.29 -4.19
CA HIS A 142 -31.61 -3.35 -2.83
C HIS A 142 -32.69 -2.27 -2.68
N ASN A 143 -33.95 -2.66 -2.82
CA ASN A 143 -35.06 -1.84 -2.39
C ASN A 143 -35.26 -2.07 -0.88
N TYR A 144 -34.77 -1.16 -0.04
CA TYR A 144 -35.20 -1.12 1.36
C TYR A 144 -36.59 -0.48 1.42
N ARG A 145 -37.57 -1.27 1.86
CA ARG A 145 -38.93 -0.83 2.19
C ARG A 145 -38.95 -0.05 3.50
#